data_AF-A0AAD7W6C2-F1
#
_entry.id   AF-A0AAD7W6C2-F1
#
_cell.length_a   1.000
_cell.length_b   1.000
_cell.length_c   1.000
_cell.angle_alpha   90.00
_cell.angle_beta   90.00
_cell.angle_gamma   90.00
#
_symmetry.space_group_name_H-M   'P 1'
#
loop_
_entity.id
_entity.type
_entity.pdbx_description
1 polymer ?
#
loop_
_entity_poly.entity_id
_entity_poly.type
_entity_poly.pdbx_seq_one_letter_code
_entity_poly.pdbx_strand_id
1 'polypeptide(L)'
;MRAQNEQSLPLHKLITESPTRWGSHLQMMERVLGQEKAITQVLAADKKTRHLVPTWQDIQVLESVTAALKPLQDFTDALSGEAYVSVCYLKPVIHLLNAEVLNPNEGDTELTQEIKVKVLNYLNDKYTDSATDELLSMATFLDPRFKTRYMSTEKLEDIKYKKISYTKEEAANPFLIAMHLGHLLKISTHLFFNYSHNSLLG
;
A
#
# COMPACT_ATOMS: atom_id res chain seq x y z
N MET A 1 22.49 -23.50 -2.54
CA MET A 1 23.47 -23.60 -1.43
C MET A 1 24.91 -23.52 -1.95
N ARG A 2 25.43 -24.47 -2.77
CA ARG A 2 26.82 -24.38 -3.30
C ARG A 2 27.12 -23.07 -4.04
N ALA A 3 26.33 -22.74 -5.08
CA ALA A 3 26.50 -21.49 -5.83
C ALA A 3 26.39 -20.22 -4.96
N GLN A 4 25.55 -20.23 -3.93
CA GLN A 4 25.41 -19.09 -3.01
C GLN A 4 26.69 -18.89 -2.18
N ASN A 5 27.29 -19.98 -1.68
CA ASN A 5 28.56 -19.92 -0.96
C ASN A 5 29.69 -19.43 -1.86
N GLU A 6 29.76 -19.92 -3.10
CA GLU A 6 30.78 -19.51 -4.08
C GLU A 6 30.68 -18.02 -4.44
N GLN A 7 29.46 -17.48 -4.48
CA GLN A 7 29.20 -16.04 -4.71
C GLN A 7 29.23 -15.21 -3.42
N SER A 8 29.56 -15.80 -2.27
CA SER A 8 29.53 -15.15 -0.95
C SER A 8 28.17 -14.50 -0.62
N LEU A 9 27.07 -15.13 -1.05
CA LEU A 9 25.71 -14.68 -0.82
C LEU A 9 25.10 -15.35 0.43
N PRO A 10 24.16 -14.68 1.13
CA PRO A 10 23.40 -15.30 2.20
C PRO A 10 22.67 -16.56 1.74
N LEU A 11 22.64 -17.58 2.60
CA LEU A 11 22.00 -18.86 2.32
C LEU A 11 20.48 -18.74 2.42
N HIS A 12 19.86 -18.60 1.27
CA HIS A 12 18.47 -18.19 1.14
C HIS A 12 17.72 -19.13 0.20
N LYS A 13 16.56 -19.66 0.63
CA LYS A 13 15.64 -20.34 -0.28
C LYS A 13 14.97 -19.32 -1.20
N LEU A 14 14.65 -19.72 -2.43
CA LEU A 14 13.76 -18.95 -3.28
C LEU A 14 12.37 -18.88 -2.64
N ILE A 15 11.69 -17.77 -2.87
CA ILE A 15 10.33 -17.54 -2.39
C ILE A 15 9.42 -17.68 -3.61
N THR A 16 8.36 -18.47 -3.49
CA THR A 16 7.28 -18.50 -4.48
C THR A 16 6.24 -17.47 -4.09
N GLU A 17 5.68 -16.78 -5.08
CA GLU A 17 4.53 -15.90 -4.85
C GLU A 17 3.35 -16.70 -4.28
N SER A 18 2.51 -16.01 -3.52
CA SER A 18 1.30 -16.54 -2.93
C SER A 18 0.15 -15.56 -3.19
N PRO A 19 -0.91 -15.98 -3.90
CA PRO A 19 -2.03 -15.10 -4.25
C PRO A 19 -2.74 -14.50 -3.03
N THR A 20 -2.69 -15.19 -1.89
CA THR A 20 -3.35 -14.78 -0.64
C THR A 20 -2.48 -13.90 0.26
N ARG A 21 -1.21 -13.67 -0.11
CA ARG A 21 -0.29 -12.83 0.66
C ARG A 21 0.21 -11.68 -0.22
N TRP A 22 -0.42 -10.52 -0.06
CA TRP A 22 -0.16 -9.26 -0.80
C TRP A 22 1.33 -8.98 -1.09
N GLY A 23 2.22 -9.11 -0.10
CA GLY A 23 3.65 -8.79 -0.27
C GLY A 23 4.53 -9.91 -0.85
N SER A 24 3.97 -11.09 -1.13
CA SER A 24 4.76 -12.27 -1.50
C SER A 24 5.44 -12.15 -2.87
N HIS A 25 4.79 -11.48 -3.83
CA HIS A 25 5.35 -11.27 -5.17
C HIS A 25 6.58 -10.35 -5.12
N LEU A 26 6.50 -9.26 -4.36
CA LEU A 26 7.63 -8.35 -4.14
C LEU A 26 8.78 -9.04 -3.39
N GLN A 27 8.47 -9.83 -2.34
CA GLN A 27 9.48 -10.61 -1.62
C GLN A 27 10.18 -11.64 -2.54
N MET A 28 9.45 -12.24 -3.48
CA MET A 28 10.04 -13.10 -4.51
C MET A 28 11.00 -12.32 -5.41
N MET A 29 10.61 -11.13 -5.88
CA MET A 29 11.46 -10.27 -6.72
C MET A 29 12.74 -9.85 -5.98
N GLU A 30 12.63 -9.36 -4.75
CA GLU A 30 13.77 -9.03 -3.89
C GLU A 30 14.69 -10.24 -3.67
N ARG A 31 14.10 -11.43 -3.51
CA ARG A 31 14.86 -12.68 -3.36
C ARG A 31 15.61 -13.04 -4.65
N VAL A 32 15.02 -12.84 -5.81
CA VAL A 32 15.66 -13.07 -7.10
C VAL A 32 16.82 -12.09 -7.29
N LEU A 33 16.60 -10.79 -7.05
CA LEU A 33 17.64 -9.77 -7.13
C LEU A 33 18.81 -10.06 -6.18
N GLY A 34 18.51 -10.34 -4.91
CA GLY A 34 19.54 -10.66 -3.90
C GLY A 34 20.24 -12.00 -4.12
N GLN A 35 19.78 -12.83 -5.05
CA GLN A 35 20.38 -14.13 -5.39
C GLN A 35 20.76 -14.27 -6.87
N GLU A 36 20.72 -13.17 -7.62
CA GLU A 36 20.88 -13.13 -9.07
C GLU A 36 22.11 -13.93 -9.52
N LYS A 37 23.28 -13.64 -8.94
CA LYS A 37 24.55 -14.32 -9.32
C LYS A 37 24.48 -15.83 -9.13
N ALA A 38 23.91 -16.29 -8.01
CA ALA A 38 23.76 -17.72 -7.74
C ALA A 38 22.71 -18.37 -8.65
N ILE A 39 21.61 -17.67 -8.94
CA ILE A 39 20.56 -18.13 -9.87
C ILE A 39 21.15 -18.27 -11.28
N THR A 40 21.81 -17.22 -11.79
CA THR A 40 22.47 -17.20 -13.09
C THR A 40 23.49 -18.32 -13.21
N GLN A 41 24.34 -18.52 -12.20
CA GLN A 41 25.33 -19.60 -12.19
C GLN A 41 24.67 -20.98 -12.30
N VAL A 42 23.62 -21.24 -11.52
CA VAL A 42 22.92 -22.54 -11.53
C VAL A 42 22.21 -22.76 -12.87
N LEU A 43 21.49 -21.76 -13.38
CA LEU A 43 20.72 -21.87 -14.62
C LEU A 43 21.64 -22.00 -15.85
N ALA A 44 22.78 -21.30 -15.87
CA ALA A 44 23.71 -21.33 -16.99
C ALA A 44 24.50 -22.65 -17.10
N ALA A 45 24.61 -23.40 -16.00
CA ALA A 45 25.33 -24.67 -15.93
C ALA A 45 24.58 -25.83 -16.62
N ASP A 46 23.25 -25.80 -16.65
CA ASP A 46 22.44 -26.80 -17.35
C ASP A 46 21.88 -26.25 -18.67
N LYS A 47 22.15 -26.95 -19.78
CA LYS A 47 21.65 -26.61 -21.12
C LYS A 47 20.13 -26.51 -21.17
N LYS A 48 19.40 -27.30 -20.36
CA LYS A 48 17.94 -27.28 -20.31
C LYS A 48 17.39 -26.01 -19.67
N THR A 49 18.10 -25.43 -18.70
CA THR A 49 17.63 -24.24 -17.96
C THR A 49 18.32 -22.95 -18.38
N ARG A 50 19.36 -23.01 -19.21
CA ARG A 50 20.14 -21.85 -19.66
C ARG A 50 19.29 -20.74 -20.28
N HIS A 51 18.18 -21.09 -20.93
CA HIS A 51 17.26 -20.13 -21.53
C HIS A 51 16.44 -19.32 -20.51
N LEU A 52 16.48 -19.71 -19.22
CA LEU A 52 15.82 -19.02 -18.11
C LEU A 52 16.76 -18.05 -17.37
N VAL A 53 18.03 -17.97 -17.77
CA VAL A 53 18.99 -17.04 -17.18
C VAL A 53 18.47 -15.61 -17.39
N PRO A 54 18.22 -14.82 -16.33
CA PRO A 54 17.75 -13.46 -16.47
C PRO A 54 18.70 -12.62 -17.31
N THR A 55 18.15 -11.84 -18.23
CA THR A 55 18.88 -10.82 -18.97
C THR A 55 19.09 -9.58 -18.11
N TRP A 56 19.99 -8.69 -18.52
CA TRP A 56 20.18 -7.42 -17.81
C TRP A 56 18.89 -6.56 -17.81
N GLN A 57 18.07 -6.66 -18.86
CA GLN A 57 16.76 -6.00 -18.93
C GLN A 57 15.79 -6.59 -17.92
N ASP A 58 15.75 -7.91 -17.76
CA ASP A 58 14.90 -8.56 -16.74
C ASP A 58 15.26 -8.06 -15.34
N ILE A 59 16.56 -7.95 -15.05
CA ILE A 59 17.05 -7.41 -13.77
C ILE A 59 16.63 -5.96 -13.59
N GLN A 60 16.81 -5.09 -14.60
CA GLN A 60 16.38 -3.69 -14.51
C GLN A 60 14.88 -3.52 -14.30
N VAL A 61 14.06 -4.37 -14.93
CA VAL A 61 12.61 -4.37 -14.70
C VAL A 61 12.28 -4.77 -13.27
N LEU A 62 12.91 -5.84 -12.76
CA LEU A 62 12.73 -6.28 -11.37
C LEU A 62 13.16 -5.20 -10.37
N GLU A 63 14.29 -4.53 -10.60
CA GLU A 63 14.78 -3.42 -9.77
C GLU A 63 13.79 -2.25 -9.78
N SER A 64 13.30 -1.85 -10.97
CA SER A 64 12.35 -0.74 -11.11
C SER A 64 11.02 -1.01 -10.42
N VAL A 65 10.46 -2.21 -10.61
CA VAL A 65 9.21 -2.62 -9.95
C VAL A 65 9.40 -2.69 -8.43
N THR A 66 10.53 -3.25 -7.99
CA THR A 66 10.85 -3.35 -6.56
C THR A 66 10.98 -1.96 -5.93
N ALA A 67 11.70 -1.04 -6.59
CA ALA A 67 11.87 0.33 -6.12
C ALA A 67 10.55 1.09 -5.99
N ALA A 68 9.61 0.89 -6.93
CA ALA A 68 8.30 1.52 -6.87
C ALA A 68 7.41 0.97 -5.74
N LEU A 69 7.43 -0.35 -5.51
CA LEU A 69 6.49 -1.03 -4.60
C LEU A 69 7.01 -1.21 -3.17
N LYS A 70 8.34 -1.24 -2.97
CA LYS A 70 8.94 -1.44 -1.65
C LYS A 70 8.50 -0.43 -0.60
N PRO A 71 8.46 0.88 -0.89
CA PRO A 71 7.97 1.85 0.08
C PRO A 71 6.53 1.61 0.51
N LEU A 72 5.66 1.12 -0.39
CA LEU A 72 4.29 0.76 -0.07
C LEU A 72 4.22 -0.46 0.83
N GLN A 73 5.03 -1.48 0.57
CA GLN A 73 5.11 -2.66 1.43
C GLN A 73 5.56 -2.28 2.84
N ASP A 74 6.69 -1.56 2.97
CA ASP A 74 7.24 -1.16 4.26
C ASP A 74 6.24 -0.31 5.05
N PHE A 75 5.53 0.58 4.35
CA PHE A 75 4.44 1.36 4.93
C PHE A 75 3.28 0.49 5.43
N THR A 76 2.82 -0.48 4.63
CA THR A 76 1.73 -1.38 5.03
C THR A 76 2.14 -2.33 6.15
N ASP A 77 3.39 -2.79 6.17
CA ASP A 77 3.92 -3.65 7.23
C ASP A 77 4.00 -2.87 8.55
N ALA A 78 4.47 -1.62 8.52
CA ALA A 78 4.48 -0.74 9.68
C ALA A 78 3.06 -0.49 10.22
N LEU A 79 2.11 -0.15 9.34
CA LEU A 79 0.70 0.03 9.73
C LEU A 79 0.07 -1.25 10.28
N SER A 80 0.41 -2.41 9.73
CA SER A 80 -0.14 -3.70 10.18
C SER A 80 0.37 -4.09 11.57
N GLY A 81 1.50 -3.53 12.01
CA GLY A 81 2.04 -3.72 13.36
C GLY A 81 1.40 -2.81 14.43
N GLU A 82 0.64 -1.79 14.02
CA GLU A 82 -0.01 -0.87 14.95
C GLU A 82 -1.23 -1.49 15.62
N ALA A 83 -1.37 -1.29 16.94
CA ALA A 83 -2.47 -1.86 17.72
C ALA A 83 -3.85 -1.34 17.26
N TYR A 84 -3.90 -0.12 16.74
CA TYR A 84 -5.14 0.53 16.29
C TYR A 84 -4.89 1.44 15.09
N VAL A 85 -5.16 0.94 13.88
CA VAL A 85 -5.28 1.78 12.68
C VAL A 85 -6.73 2.22 12.55
N SER A 86 -6.97 3.53 12.70
CA SER A 86 -8.30 4.13 12.59
C SER A 86 -8.49 4.82 11.24
N VAL A 87 -9.74 4.96 10.78
CA VAL A 87 -10.08 5.60 9.50
C VAL A 87 -9.53 7.03 9.37
N CYS A 88 -9.31 7.73 10.49
CA CYS A 88 -8.69 9.06 10.55
C CYS A 88 -7.25 9.12 10.01
N TYR A 89 -6.55 7.99 9.88
CA TYR A 89 -5.21 7.94 9.30
C TYR A 89 -5.22 8.05 7.79
N LEU A 90 -6.33 7.68 7.14
CA LEU A 90 -6.35 7.47 5.70
C LEU A 90 -6.04 8.75 4.91
N LYS A 91 -6.53 9.90 5.36
CA LYS A 91 -6.26 11.18 4.69
C LYS A 91 -4.79 11.63 4.88
N PRO A 92 -4.21 11.59 6.10
CA PRO A 92 -2.76 11.73 6.28
C PRO A 92 -1.92 10.75 5.45
N VAL A 93 -2.33 9.48 5.36
CA VAL A 93 -1.65 8.45 4.57
C VAL A 93 -1.66 8.83 3.09
N ILE A 94 -2.82 9.13 2.52
CA ILE A 94 -2.95 9.51 1.10
C ILE A 94 -2.09 10.75 0.82
N HIS A 95 -2.09 11.73 1.72
CA HIS A 95 -1.24 12.90 1.59
C HIS A 95 0.25 12.54 1.57
N LEU A 96 0.71 11.71 2.51
CA LEU A 96 2.10 11.24 2.58
C LEU A 96 2.50 10.46 1.31
N LEU A 97 1.59 9.59 0.82
CA LEU A 97 1.82 8.82 -0.40
C LEU A 97 1.99 9.75 -1.61
N ASN A 98 1.15 10.79 -1.72
CA ASN A 98 1.24 11.76 -2.80
C ASN A 98 2.50 12.64 -2.72
N ALA A 99 2.85 13.10 -1.52
CA ALA A 99 3.90 14.11 -1.34
C ALA A 99 5.32 13.52 -1.34
N GLU A 100 5.48 12.32 -0.78
CA GLU A 100 6.81 11.77 -0.48
C GLU A 100 7.03 10.39 -1.09
N VAL A 101 6.11 9.44 -0.88
CA VAL A 101 6.38 8.01 -1.16
C VAL A 101 6.25 7.66 -2.64
N LEU A 102 5.19 8.15 -3.28
CA LEU A 102 4.88 7.90 -4.71
C LEU A 102 5.12 9.12 -5.58
N ASN A 103 5.73 10.18 -5.03
CA ASN A 103 6.17 11.30 -5.84
C ASN A 103 7.33 10.85 -6.75
N PRO A 104 7.23 10.99 -8.08
CA PRO A 104 8.32 10.65 -8.99
C PRO A 104 9.56 11.51 -8.70
N ASN A 105 10.71 10.86 -8.57
CA ASN A 105 11.99 11.51 -8.29
C ASN A 105 12.90 11.46 -9.52
N GLU A 106 13.84 12.41 -9.65
CA GLU A 106 14.81 12.43 -10.76
C GLU A 106 15.70 11.18 -10.84
N GLY A 107 15.89 10.47 -9.71
CA GLY A 107 16.64 9.22 -9.65
C GLY A 107 15.84 7.97 -10.04
N ASP A 108 14.54 8.08 -10.27
CA ASP A 108 13.69 6.96 -10.64
C ASP A 108 13.87 6.61 -12.12
N THR A 109 13.85 5.31 -12.45
CA THR A 109 13.72 4.87 -13.85
C THR A 109 12.35 5.27 -14.41
N GLU A 110 12.23 5.39 -15.74
CA GLU A 110 10.96 5.71 -16.41
C GLU A 110 9.83 4.76 -15.97
N LEU A 111 10.12 3.45 -15.89
CA LEU A 111 9.17 2.45 -15.42
C LEU A 111 8.78 2.67 -13.94
N THR A 112 9.73 3.02 -13.08
CA THR A 112 9.45 3.33 -11.66
C THR A 112 8.50 4.52 -11.54
N GLN A 113 8.76 5.59 -12.31
CA GLN A 113 7.91 6.79 -12.33
C GLN A 113 6.51 6.45 -12.83
N GLU A 114 6.40 5.67 -13.91
CA GLU A 114 5.11 5.25 -14.47
C GLU A 114 4.28 4.43 -13.46
N ILE A 115 4.91 3.47 -12.77
CA ILE A 115 4.25 2.67 -11.74
C ILE A 115 3.76 3.57 -10.60
N LYS A 116 4.62 4.46 -10.09
CA LYS A 116 4.27 5.41 -9.03
C LYS A 116 3.06 6.26 -9.40
N VAL A 117 3.07 6.86 -10.60
CA VAL A 117 1.97 7.68 -11.11
C VAL A 117 0.68 6.87 -11.23
N LYS A 118 0.74 5.65 -11.79
CA LYS A 118 -0.43 4.78 -11.93
C LYS A 118 -1.04 4.42 -10.58
N VAL A 119 -0.21 4.05 -9.60
CA VAL A 119 -0.69 3.72 -8.24
C VAL A 119 -1.29 4.95 -7.57
N LEU A 120 -0.62 6.10 -7.67
CA LEU A 120 -1.09 7.36 -7.09
C LEU A 120 -2.44 7.78 -7.68
N ASN A 121 -2.59 7.68 -9.00
CA ASN A 121 -3.86 7.98 -9.68
C ASN A 121 -4.98 7.04 -9.22
N TYR A 122 -4.71 5.73 -9.13
CA TYR A 122 -5.68 4.77 -8.62
C TYR A 122 -6.11 5.08 -7.17
N LEU A 123 -5.15 5.42 -6.30
CA LEU A 123 -5.44 5.75 -4.90
C LEU A 123 -6.27 7.03 -4.79
N ASN A 124 -5.92 8.06 -5.53
CA ASN A 124 -6.67 9.32 -5.51
C ASN A 124 -8.09 9.10 -6.04
N ASP A 125 -8.24 8.41 -7.18
CA ASP A 125 -9.54 8.09 -7.77
C ASP A 125 -10.44 7.33 -6.79
N LYS A 126 -9.88 6.31 -6.11
CA LYS A 126 -10.60 5.45 -5.17
C LYS A 126 -11.24 6.18 -3.98
N TYR A 127 -10.69 7.33 -3.58
CA TYR A 127 -11.17 8.10 -2.43
C TYR A 127 -11.74 9.48 -2.81
N THR A 128 -12.02 9.70 -4.10
CA THR A 128 -12.56 10.99 -4.59
C THR A 128 -14.06 11.17 -4.39
N ASP A 129 -14.82 10.11 -4.13
CA ASP A 129 -16.26 10.24 -3.98
C ASP A 129 -16.61 11.13 -2.78
N SER A 130 -17.60 12.00 -2.96
CA SER A 130 -17.93 13.06 -1.99
C SER A 130 -18.23 12.52 -0.60
N ALA A 131 -18.94 11.39 -0.51
CA ALA A 131 -19.34 10.79 0.76
C ALA A 131 -18.14 10.23 1.51
N THR A 132 -17.25 9.51 0.82
CA THR A 132 -16.01 8.99 1.39
C THR A 132 -15.09 10.14 1.80
N ASP A 133 -14.84 11.12 0.92
CA ASP A 133 -13.95 12.23 1.28
C ASP A 133 -14.49 13.05 2.45
N GLU A 134 -15.81 13.23 2.55
CA GLU A 134 -16.44 13.85 3.71
C GLU A 134 -16.23 13.03 4.99
N LEU A 135 -16.49 11.72 4.96
CA LEU A 135 -16.27 10.82 6.09
C LEU A 135 -14.81 10.84 6.55
N LEU A 136 -13.86 10.73 5.62
CA LEU A 136 -12.43 10.77 5.92
C LEU A 136 -12.00 12.11 6.50
N SER A 137 -12.54 13.21 5.98
CA SER A 137 -12.24 14.55 6.48
C SER A 137 -12.78 14.75 7.89
N MET A 138 -14.01 14.32 8.17
CA MET A 138 -14.57 14.38 9.52
C MET A 138 -13.80 13.49 10.50
N ALA A 139 -13.50 12.24 10.13
CA ALA A 139 -12.72 11.33 10.97
C ALA A 139 -11.33 11.92 11.29
N THR A 140 -10.65 12.49 10.29
CA THR A 140 -9.35 13.15 10.47
C THR A 140 -9.45 14.40 11.33
N PHE A 141 -10.50 15.21 11.15
CA PHE A 141 -10.73 16.42 11.94
C PHE A 141 -11.00 16.14 13.42
N LEU A 142 -11.78 15.10 13.69
CA LEU A 142 -12.15 14.70 15.05
C LEU A 142 -10.98 14.10 15.82
N ASP A 143 -9.96 13.57 15.12
CA ASP A 143 -8.76 13.08 15.74
C ASP A 143 -7.83 14.22 16.20
N PRO A 144 -7.55 14.36 17.51
CA PRO A 144 -6.73 15.46 18.03
C PRO A 144 -5.29 15.50 17.48
N ARG A 145 -4.79 14.39 16.92
CA ARG A 145 -3.44 14.28 16.36
C ARG A 145 -3.32 14.97 15.01
N PHE A 146 -4.40 15.01 14.24
CA PHE A 146 -4.39 15.52 12.86
C PHE A 146 -5.13 16.85 12.74
N LYS A 147 -6.30 17.00 13.38
CA LYS A 147 -7.12 18.22 13.37
C LYS A 147 -7.24 18.80 11.96
N THR A 148 -6.66 19.97 11.71
CA THR A 148 -6.79 20.72 10.46
C THR A 148 -5.65 20.51 9.48
N ARG A 149 -4.64 19.69 9.83
CA ARG A 149 -3.35 19.65 9.13
C ARG A 149 -3.41 19.08 7.70
N TYR A 150 -4.43 18.27 7.40
CA TYR A 150 -4.57 17.56 6.13
C TYR A 150 -5.87 17.93 5.39
N MET A 151 -6.36 19.15 5.60
CA MET A 151 -7.58 19.66 4.97
C MET A 151 -7.36 21.05 4.37
N SER A 152 -8.04 21.33 3.26
CA SER A 152 -8.08 22.68 2.69
C SER A 152 -8.91 23.61 3.57
N THR A 153 -8.67 24.91 3.46
CA THR A 153 -9.40 25.95 4.21
C THR A 153 -10.90 25.90 3.95
N GLU A 154 -11.31 25.67 2.69
CA GLU A 154 -12.71 25.51 2.29
C GLU A 154 -13.37 24.31 2.99
N LYS A 155 -12.70 23.14 2.95
CA LYS A 155 -13.20 21.91 3.58
C LYS A 155 -13.36 22.06 5.10
N LEU A 156 -12.48 22.85 5.73
CA LEU A 156 -12.52 23.12 7.16
C LEU A 156 -13.74 23.95 7.58
N GLU A 157 -14.17 24.90 6.76
CA GLU A 157 -15.35 25.71 7.04
C GLU A 157 -16.63 24.87 6.94
N ASP A 158 -16.73 24.04 5.90
CA ASP A 158 -17.85 23.11 5.71
C ASP A 158 -17.98 22.12 6.88
N ILE A 159 -16.86 21.53 7.31
CA ILE A 159 -16.85 20.55 8.41
C ILE A 159 -17.16 21.21 9.75
N LYS A 160 -16.67 22.44 9.99
CA LYS A 160 -17.04 23.19 11.20
C LYS A 160 -18.53 23.49 11.23
N TYR A 161 -19.10 23.92 10.10
CA TYR A 161 -20.54 24.17 9.97
C TYR A 161 -21.35 22.89 10.22
N LYS A 162 -20.95 21.76 9.61
CA LYS A 162 -21.60 20.46 9.78
C LYS A 162 -21.45 19.92 11.20
N LYS A 163 -20.30 20.07 11.86
CA LYS A 163 -20.15 19.70 13.27
C LYS A 163 -21.15 20.46 14.15
N ILE A 164 -21.39 21.74 13.87
CA ILE A 164 -22.36 22.56 14.60
C ILE A 164 -23.80 22.08 14.34
N SER A 165 -24.12 21.57 13.14
CA SER A 165 -25.43 20.96 12.88
C SER A 165 -25.59 19.58 13.54
N TYR A 166 -24.58 18.71 13.45
CA TYR A 166 -24.59 17.40 14.12
C TYR A 166 -24.69 17.54 15.64
N THR A 167 -23.94 18.46 16.26
CA THR A 167 -24.05 18.72 17.71
C THR A 167 -25.40 19.32 18.12
N LYS A 168 -26.11 19.99 17.21
CA LYS A 168 -27.50 20.45 17.45
C LYS A 168 -28.53 19.32 17.27
N GLU A 169 -28.26 18.34 16.42
CA GLU A 169 -29.18 17.24 16.08
C GLU A 169 -28.97 16.00 16.98
N GLU A 170 -27.74 15.72 17.41
CA GLU A 170 -27.34 14.62 18.32
C GLU A 170 -27.68 14.87 19.78
N ALA A 171 -28.06 16.10 20.16
CA ALA A 171 -28.70 16.36 21.45
C ALA A 171 -30.05 15.62 21.61
N ALA A 172 -30.55 14.96 20.55
CA ALA A 172 -31.87 14.31 20.53
C ALA A 172 -31.88 12.77 20.45
N ASN A 173 -30.79 12.04 20.14
CA ASN A 173 -30.91 10.56 20.05
C ASN A 173 -29.60 9.73 20.20
N PRO A 174 -29.38 9.07 21.36
CA PRO A 174 -28.21 8.22 21.62
C PRO A 174 -28.07 6.96 20.74
N PHE A 175 -29.14 6.51 20.07
CA PHE A 175 -29.13 5.27 19.28
C PHE A 175 -28.40 5.40 17.92
N LEU A 176 -28.33 6.61 17.36
CA LEU A 176 -27.69 6.89 16.07
C LEU A 176 -26.16 6.81 16.13
N ILE A 177 -25.57 7.21 17.25
CA ILE A 177 -24.12 7.19 17.49
C ILE A 177 -23.58 5.74 17.52
N ALA A 178 -24.33 4.82 18.15
CA ALA A 178 -23.97 3.40 18.20
C ALA A 178 -24.06 2.71 16.82
N MET A 179 -25.01 3.13 15.98
CA MET A 179 -25.22 2.58 14.64
C MET A 179 -24.11 3.00 13.66
N HIS A 180 -23.66 4.25 13.72
CA HIS A 180 -22.54 4.75 12.90
C HIS A 180 -21.19 4.10 13.28
N LEU A 181 -20.96 3.82 14.57
CA LEU A 181 -19.80 3.09 15.05
C LEU A 181 -19.81 1.60 14.62
N GLY A 182 -20.99 0.99 14.52
CA GLY A 182 -21.15 -0.39 14.03
C GLY A 182 -20.79 -0.58 12.55
N HIS A 183 -20.97 0.44 11.71
CA HIS A 183 -20.55 0.41 10.30
C HIS A 183 -19.02 0.52 10.14
N LEU A 184 -18.35 1.23 11.05
CA LEU A 184 -16.89 1.41 11.04
C LEU A 184 -16.13 0.11 11.35
N LEU A 185 -16.70 -0.77 12.18
CA LEU A 185 -16.15 -2.11 12.44
C LEU A 185 -16.28 -3.05 11.24
N LYS A 186 -17.38 -2.96 10.46
CA LYS A 186 -17.57 -3.79 9.26
C LYS A 186 -16.62 -3.42 8.12
N ILE A 187 -16.24 -2.15 7.99
CA ILE A 187 -15.28 -1.69 6.97
C ILE A 187 -13.88 -2.25 7.24
N SER A 188 -13.49 -2.37 8.52
CA SER A 188 -12.20 -2.97 8.91
C SER A 188 -12.11 -4.46 8.57
N THR A 189 -13.23 -5.20 8.67
CA THR A 189 -13.29 -6.62 8.26
C THR A 189 -13.44 -6.81 6.75
N HIS A 190 -14.15 -5.91 6.05
CA HIS A 190 -14.35 -6.01 4.60
C HIS A 190 -13.07 -5.69 3.79
N LEU A 191 -12.20 -4.82 4.29
CA LEU A 191 -10.89 -4.55 3.69
C LEU A 191 -9.91 -5.73 3.82
N PHE A 192 -10.06 -6.56 4.86
CA PHE A 192 -9.27 -7.80 5.02
C PHE A 192 -9.88 -9.01 4.31
N PHE A 193 -11.20 -9.10 4.15
CA PHE A 193 -11.87 -10.26 3.54
C PHE A 193 -12.15 -10.16 2.03
N ASN A 194 -12.34 -8.97 1.45
CA ASN A 194 -12.73 -8.87 0.03
C ASN A 194 -11.60 -9.22 -0.96
N TYR A 195 -10.34 -9.31 -0.52
CA TYR A 195 -9.27 -9.88 -1.36
C TYR A 195 -9.28 -11.42 -1.36
N SER A 196 -10.01 -12.08 -0.45
CA SER A 196 -10.13 -13.54 -0.40
C SER A 196 -11.31 -14.10 -1.21
N HIS A 197 -12.23 -13.27 -1.70
CA HIS A 197 -13.40 -13.74 -2.47
C HIS A 197 -13.31 -13.47 -3.97
N ASN A 198 -12.52 -12.50 -4.43
CA ASN A 198 -12.34 -12.23 -5.86
C ASN A 198 -11.25 -13.09 -6.54
N SER A 199 -10.64 -14.04 -5.83
CA SER A 199 -9.70 -15.03 -6.40
C SER A 199 -10.27 -16.46 -6.47
N LEU A 200 -11.58 -16.64 -6.25
CA LEU A 200 -12.27 -17.93 -6.40
C LEU A 200 -13.36 -17.92 -7.49
N LEU A 201 -13.49 -16.83 -8.23
CA LEU A 201 -14.33 -16.73 -9.43
C LEU A 201 -13.56 -15.96 -10.51
N GLY A 202 -12.62 -16.66 -11.14
CA GLY A 202 -11.81 -16.21 -12.27
C GLY A 202 -10.90 -17.32 -12.75
#